data_AF-A0AAU5G8S8-F1
#
_entry.id   AF-A0AAU5G8S8-F1
#
_cell.length_a   1.000
_cell.length_b   1.000
_cell.length_c   1.000
_cell.angle_alpha   90.00
_cell.angle_beta   90.00
_cell.angle_gamma   90.00
#
_symmetry.space_group_name_H-M   'P 1'
#
loop_
_entity.id
_entity.type
_entity.pdbx_description
1 polymer ?
#
loop_
_entity_poly.entity_id
_entity_poly.type
_entity_poly.pdbx_seq_one_letter_code
_entity_poly.pdbx_strand_id
1 'polypeptide(L)' 'MVPARENLKAIAPSWSSLLALPSNHRGQDLYARLGYEYAGPYRNTPDGPEFDLLLLRVGTQPR' A
#
# COMPACT_ATOMS: atom_id res chain seq x y z
N MET A 1 2.93 19.67 22.98
CA MET A 1 3.73 18.80 22.07
C MET A 1 3.30 17.37 22.37
N VAL A 2 2.48 16.78 21.50
CA VAL A 2 1.94 15.42 21.71
C VAL A 2 2.95 14.42 21.14
N PRO A 3 3.37 13.39 21.90
CA PRO A 3 4.35 12.42 21.41
C PRO A 3 3.78 11.66 20.19
N ALA A 4 4.59 11.55 19.13
CA ALA A 4 4.19 11.04 17.81
C ALA A 4 3.47 9.67 17.80
N ARG A 5 3.58 8.89 18.88
CA ARG A 5 2.92 7.58 19.03
C ARG A 5 1.41 7.68 19.26
N GLU A 6 0.90 8.77 19.80
CA GLU A 6 -0.53 8.94 20.07
C GLU A 6 -1.35 9.20 18.78
N ASN A 7 -0.73 9.84 17.78
CA ASN A 7 -1.34 10.10 16.48
C ASN A 7 -1.51 8.85 15.60
N LEU A 8 -0.67 7.82 15.79
CA LEU A 8 -0.80 6.58 15.01
C LEU A 8 -2.09 5.81 15.33
N LYS A 9 -2.65 5.97 16.54
CA LYS A 9 -3.99 5.42 16.87
C LYS A 9 -5.12 6.23 16.25
N ALA A 10 -4.92 7.53 16.01
CA ALA A 10 -5.92 8.40 15.40
C ALA A 10 -6.10 8.13 13.90
N ILE A 11 -5.07 7.59 13.24
CA ILE A 11 -5.12 7.15 11.85
C ILE A 11 -5.31 5.63 11.88
N ALA A 12 -6.56 5.17 11.92
CA ALA A 12 -6.93 3.78 11.69
C ALA A 12 -7.36 3.62 10.22
N PRO A 13 -6.42 3.58 9.26
CA PRO A 13 -6.79 3.53 7.86
C PRO A 13 -7.48 2.19 7.59
N SER A 14 -8.47 2.18 6.69
CA SER A 14 -9.07 0.94 6.20
C SER A 14 -8.23 0.25 5.12
N TRP A 15 -7.21 0.95 4.62
CA TRP A 15 -6.40 0.54 3.48
C TRP A 15 -4.95 0.99 3.64
N SER A 16 -4.03 0.13 3.21
CA SER A 16 -2.63 0.45 2.99
C SER A 16 -2.34 0.32 1.50
N SER A 17 -1.52 1.21 0.96
CA SER A 17 -1.12 1.22 -0.45
C SER A 17 0.39 1.07 -0.58
N LEU A 18 0.82 0.31 -1.58
CA LEU A 18 2.23 0.13 -1.93
C LEU A 18 2.41 0.34 -3.43
N LEU A 19 3.47 1.03 -3.81
CA LEU A 19 3.88 1.18 -5.20
C LEU A 19 5.05 0.25 -5.47
N ALA A 20 4.89 -0.66 -6.43
CA ALA A 20 5.94 -1.57 -6.87
C ALA A 20 6.36 -1.25 -8.31
N LEU A 21 7.65 -1.37 -8.62
CA LEU A 21 8.09 -1.38 -10.01
C LEU A 21 7.58 -2.66 -10.68
N PRO A 22 7.01 -2.60 -11.90
CA PRO A 22 6.51 -3.79 -12.59
C PRO A 22 7.58 -4.87 -12.84
N SER A 23 8.85 -4.48 -12.88
CA SER A 23 9.99 -5.39 -13.03
C SER A 23 10.42 -6.08 -11.72
N ASN A 24 9.87 -5.70 -10.58
CA ASN A 24 10.24 -6.25 -9.27
C ASN A 24 9.47 -7.56 -8.96
N HIS A 25 9.67 -8.59 -9.78
CA HIS A 25 8.95 -9.87 -9.66
C HIS A 25 9.12 -10.53 -8.28
N ARG A 26 10.33 -10.48 -7.71
CA ARG A 26 10.59 -11.01 -6.36
C ARG A 26 9.81 -10.24 -5.28
N GLY A 27 9.64 -8.92 -5.46
CA GLY A 27 8.82 -8.10 -4.58
C GLY A 27 7.33 -8.40 -4.74
N GLN A 28 6.84 -8.56 -5.98
CA GLN A 28 5.45 -8.88 -6.28
C GLN A 28 4.99 -10.16 -5.57
N ASP A 29 5.81 -11.22 -5.61
CA ASP A 29 5.51 -12.48 -4.90
C ASP A 29 5.37 -12.28 -3.38
N LEU A 30 6.24 -11.46 -2.78
CA LEU A 30 6.17 -11.13 -1.37
C LEU A 30 4.89 -10.35 -1.05
N TYR A 31 4.55 -9.34 -1.86
CA TYR A 31 3.37 -8.51 -1.63
C TYR A 31 2.07 -9.31 -1.77
N ALA A 32 1.98 -10.21 -2.76
CA ALA A 32 0.88 -11.14 -2.90
C ALA A 32 0.70 -12.02 -1.65
N ARG A 33 1.80 -12.55 -1.10
CA ARG A 33 1.77 -13.35 0.16
C ARG A 33 1.34 -12.55 1.38
N LEU A 34 1.60 -11.24 1.38
CA LEU A 34 1.14 -10.32 2.43
C LEU A 34 -0.32 -9.88 2.24
N GLY A 35 -1.00 -10.34 1.18
CA GLY A 35 -2.40 -10.04 0.91
C GLY A 35 -2.63 -8.73 0.16
N TYR A 36 -1.59 -8.14 -0.43
CA TYR A 36 -1.77 -7.00 -1.33
C TYR A 36 -2.36 -7.47 -2.67
N GLU A 37 -3.33 -6.71 -3.16
CA GLU A 37 -4.00 -6.95 -4.44
C GLU A 37 -3.62 -5.86 -5.45
N TYR A 38 -3.50 -6.25 -6.72
CA TYR A 38 -3.21 -5.31 -7.80
C TYR A 38 -4.43 -4.45 -8.14
N ALA A 39 -4.26 -3.12 -8.07
CA ALA A 39 -5.31 -2.14 -8.33
C ALA A 39 -5.16 -1.40 -9.66
N GLY A 40 -4.06 -1.63 -10.41
CA GLY A 40 -3.80 -1.03 -11.71
C GLY A 40 -2.47 -0.28 -11.81
N PRO A 41 -2.14 0.23 -13.00
CA PRO A 41 -0.96 1.06 -13.19
C PRO A 41 -1.16 2.45 -12.60
N TYR A 42 -0.10 3.01 -12.01
CA TYR A 42 -0.10 4.33 -11.40
C TYR A 42 1.13 5.14 -11.81
N ARG A 43 0.91 6.42 -12.11
CA ARG A 43 1.96 7.40 -12.38
C ARG A 43 1.75 8.63 -11.49
N ASN A 44 2.81 9.08 -10.82
CA ASN A 44 2.77 10.34 -10.06
C ASN A 44 2.69 11.58 -10.97
N THR A 45 3.27 11.49 -12.16
CA THR A 45 3.27 12.54 -13.18
C THR A 45 3.09 11.93 -14.56
N PRO A 46 2.59 12.67 -15.57
CA PRO A 46 2.38 12.14 -16.92
C PRO A 46 3.64 11.51 -17.54
N ASP A 47 4.81 12.11 -17.30
CA ASP A 47 6.11 11.65 -17.83
C ASP A 47 6.91 10.82 -16.82
N GLY A 48 6.31 10.48 -15.68
CA GLY A 48 6.97 9.74 -14.60
C GLY A 48 7.01 8.23 -14.84
N PRO A 49 7.83 7.49 -14.05
CA PRO A 49 7.82 6.04 -14.09
C PRO A 49 6.44 5.49 -13.71
N GLU A 50 6.05 4.41 -14.38
CA GLU A 50 4.87 3.63 -14.04
C GLU A 50 5.16 2.64 -12.91
N PHE A 51 4.22 2.54 -11.98
CA PHE A 51 4.23 1.59 -10.88
C PHE A 51 2.97 0.74 -10.90
N ASP A 52 3.07 -0.49 -10.41
CA ASP A 52 1.91 -1.25 -9.99
C ASP A 52 1.41 -0.67 -8.66
N LEU A 53 0.17 -0.18 -8.64
CA LEU A 53 -0.50 0.19 -7.39
C LEU A 53 -1.06 -1.08 -6.75
N LEU A 54 -0.61 -1.37 -5.54
CA LEU A 54 -1.09 -2.48 -4.74
C LEU A 54 -1.86 -1.97 -3.52
N LEU A 55 -2.99 -2.60 -3.21
CA LEU A 55 -3.84 -2.25 -2.07
C LEU A 55 -3.98 -3.42 -1.11
N LEU A 56 -3.88 -3.14 0.18
CA LEU A 56 -4.14 -4.08 1.26
C LEU A 56 -5.24 -3.50 2.15
N ARG A 57 -6.30 -4.27 2.39
CA ARG A 57 -7.28 -3.90 3.41
C ARG A 57 -6.62 -4.06 4.78
N VAL A 58 -6.47 -2.96 5.51
CA VAL A 58 -5.95 -2.96 6.88
C VAL A 58 -7.03 -2.42 7.78
N GLY A 59 -7.35 -3.10 8.86
CA GLY A 59 -8.47 -2.73 9.72
C GLY A 59 -9.12 -3.97 10.31
N THR A 60 -9.59 -3.84 11.54
CA THR A 60 -10.36 -4.88 12.20
C THR A 60 -11.68 -5.06 11.44
N GLN A 61 -11.74 -6.12 10.64
CA GLN A 61 -13.01 -6.67 10.20
C GLN A 61 -13.82 -6.97 11.48
N PRO A 62 -15.04 -6.42 11.66
CA PRO A 62 -15.90 -6.88 12.73
C PRO A 62 -16.12 -8.38 12.49
N ARG A 63 -15.72 -9.19 13.47
CA ARG A 63 -16.20 -10.58 13.57
C ARG A 63 -17.69 -10.57 13.82
#